data_AF-A0A314KRU9-F1
#
_entry.id   AF-A0A314KRU9-F1
#
_cell.length_a   1.000
_cell.length_b   1.000
_cell.length_c   1.000
_cell.angle_alpha   90.00
_cell.angle_beta   90.00
_cell.angle_gamma   90.00
#
_symmetry.space_group_name_H-M   'P 1'
#
loop_
_entity.id
_entity.type
_entity.pdbx_description
1 polymer ?
#
loop_
_entity_poly.entity_id
_entity_poly.type
_entity_poly.pdbx_seq_one_letter_code
_entity_poly.pdbx_strand_id
1 'polypeptide(L)'
;QRIGISINTMCVFCGQAEELLKHLFFECSYTNAIWKRLLNWMGVQRQIQPWEEELKWLTYQARKKKGIGNIISAIFGMLLYSIWRDRNAIGLNNGHTSAEQIYREITSYIHIK
;
A
#
# COMPACT_ATOMS: atom_id res chain seq x y z
N GLN A 1 -27.76 -0.97 26.63
CA GLN A 1 -27.41 0.17 25.77
C GLN A 1 -26.27 -0.27 24.85
N ARG A 2 -26.52 -0.39 23.54
CA ARG A 2 -25.43 -0.57 22.56
C ARG A 2 -24.92 0.83 22.23
N ILE A 3 -23.64 1.10 22.47
CA ILE A 3 -23.00 2.31 21.93
C ILE A 3 -23.05 2.14 20.42
N GLY A 4 -23.98 2.83 19.77
CA GLY A 4 -24.12 2.83 18.32
C GLY A 4 -22.99 3.64 17.71
N ILE A 5 -21.79 3.05 17.65
CA ILE A 5 -20.71 3.61 16.84
C ILE A 5 -21.12 3.35 15.39
N SER A 6 -21.66 4.37 14.72
CA SER A 6 -21.80 4.37 13.27
C SER A 6 -20.40 4.38 12.68
N ILE A 7 -19.81 3.20 12.49
CA ILE A 7 -18.52 3.05 11.83
C ILE A 7 -18.77 3.41 10.38
N ASN A 8 -18.19 4.52 9.92
CA ASN A 8 -18.13 4.80 8.50
C ASN A 8 -17.34 3.67 7.84
N THR A 9 -18.01 2.85 7.05
CA THR A 9 -17.40 1.71 6.37
C THR A 9 -16.68 2.12 5.10
N MET A 10 -16.80 3.38 4.66
CA MET A 10 -16.10 3.88 3.47
C MET A 10 -14.59 3.99 3.73
N CYS A 11 -13.81 3.68 2.70
CA CYS A 11 -12.37 3.81 2.70
C CYS A 11 -11.94 5.21 3.10
N VAL A 12 -11.13 5.31 4.14
CA VAL A 12 -10.68 6.60 4.69
C VAL A 12 -9.78 7.38 3.73
N PHE A 13 -9.18 6.72 2.74
CA PHE A 13 -8.28 7.35 1.77
C PHE A 13 -9.01 7.88 0.53
N CYS A 14 -9.85 7.08 -0.11
CA CYS A 14 -10.50 7.48 -1.37
C CYS A 14 -11.98 7.88 -1.20
N GLY A 15 -12.65 7.41 -0.14
CA GLY A 15 -14.08 7.62 0.09
C GLY A 15 -14.99 7.03 -1.01
N GLN A 16 -14.50 6.12 -1.87
CA GLN A 16 -15.24 5.62 -3.04
C GLN A 16 -15.87 4.23 -2.85
N ALA A 17 -15.35 3.42 -1.93
CA ALA A 17 -15.85 2.07 -1.68
C ALA A 17 -15.66 1.69 -0.21
N GLU A 18 -16.24 0.56 0.20
CA GLU A 18 -16.05 -0.01 1.52
C GLU A 18 -14.56 -0.33 1.80
N GLU A 19 -14.10 -0.01 3.01
CA GLU A 19 -12.77 -0.31 3.51
C GLU A 19 -12.61 -1.82 3.77
N LEU A 20 -12.36 -2.56 2.70
CA LEU A 20 -11.95 -3.97 2.76
C LEU A 20 -10.45 -4.07 2.52
N LEU A 21 -9.81 -5.13 3.01
CA LEU A 21 -8.37 -5.37 2.82
C LEU A 21 -7.97 -5.29 1.33
N LYS A 22 -8.74 -5.95 0.46
CA LYS A 22 -8.55 -5.93 -0.99
C LYS A 22 -8.62 -4.51 -1.57
N HIS A 23 -9.57 -3.72 -1.07
CA HIS A 23 -9.75 -2.36 -1.51
C HIS A 23 -8.57 -1.51 -1.05
N LEU A 24 -8.25 -1.56 0.24
CA LEU A 24 -7.19 -0.79 0.84
C LEU A 24 -5.84 -0.97 0.13
N PHE A 25 -5.50 -2.18 -0.33
CA PHE A 25 -4.15 -2.44 -0.84
C PHE A 25 -4.00 -2.41 -2.36
N PHE A 26 -5.01 -2.71 -3.16
CA PHE A 26 -4.84 -2.71 -4.63
C PHE A 26 -5.97 -2.09 -5.45
N GLU A 27 -7.15 -1.82 -4.87
CA GLU A 27 -8.27 -1.21 -5.60
C GLU A 27 -8.48 0.26 -5.23
N CYS A 28 -7.99 0.70 -4.06
CA CYS A 28 -8.03 2.08 -3.63
C CYS A 28 -7.09 2.91 -4.51
N SER A 29 -7.64 3.96 -5.12
CA SER A 29 -6.89 4.83 -6.04
C SER A 29 -5.64 5.44 -5.38
N TYR A 30 -5.73 5.78 -4.09
CA TYR A 30 -4.62 6.34 -3.32
C TYR A 30 -3.46 5.33 -3.17
N THR A 31 -3.71 4.12 -2.66
CA THR A 31 -2.66 3.12 -2.42
C THR A 31 -2.14 2.50 -3.72
N ASN A 32 -3.03 2.29 -4.70
CA ASN A 32 -2.67 1.83 -6.04
C ASN A 32 -1.68 2.80 -6.72
N ALA A 33 -1.90 4.12 -6.60
CA ALA A 33 -1.00 5.13 -7.16
C ALA A 33 0.41 5.04 -6.55
N ILE A 34 0.52 4.85 -5.23
CA ILE A 34 1.81 4.67 -4.54
C ILE A 34 2.50 3.41 -5.05
N TRP A 35 1.78 2.29 -5.07
CA TRP A 35 2.34 1.01 -5.50
C TRP A 35 2.81 1.04 -6.96
N LYS A 36 2.02 1.62 -7.87
CA LYS A 36 2.37 1.77 -9.28
C LYS A 36 3.67 2.57 -9.44
N ARG A 37 3.81 3.64 -8.65
CA ARG A 37 5.00 4.48 -8.71
C ARG A 37 6.24 3.78 -8.16
N LEU A 38 6.10 3.02 -7.08
CA LEU A 38 7.19 2.20 -6.53
C LEU A 38 7.63 1.11 -7.53
N LEU A 39 6.68 0.44 -8.20
CA LEU A 39 6.98 -0.51 -9.28
C LEU A 39 7.77 0.15 -10.41
N ASN A 40 7.30 1.31 -10.90
CA ASN A 40 8.00 2.06 -11.95
C ASN A 40 9.41 2.49 -11.52
N TRP A 41 9.58 2.94 -10.28
CA TRP A 41 10.88 3.33 -9.74
C TRP A 41 11.85 2.15 -9.64
N MET A 42 11.35 0.94 -9.35
CA MET A 42 12.13 -0.30 -9.41
C MET A 42 12.38 -0.82 -10.84
N GLY A 43 11.89 -0.13 -11.88
CA GLY A 43 11.96 -0.61 -13.27
C GLY A 43 11.02 -1.77 -13.59
N VAL A 44 10.03 -2.04 -12.73
CA VAL A 44 9.07 -3.14 -12.91
C VAL A 44 7.85 -2.63 -13.67
N GLN A 45 7.84 -2.84 -14.99
CA GLN A 45 6.72 -2.45 -15.86
C GLN A 45 5.67 -3.57 -15.89
N ARG A 46 4.62 -3.43 -15.07
CA ARG A 46 3.46 -4.32 -15.10
C ARG A 46 2.18 -3.61 -14.68
N GLN A 47 1.05 -4.17 -15.08
CA GLN A 47 -0.25 -3.76 -14.57
C GLN A 47 -0.48 -4.39 -13.20
N ILE A 48 -0.84 -3.56 -12.22
CA ILE A 48 -1.28 -4.02 -10.90
C ILE A 48 -2.54 -4.88 -11.07
N GLN A 49 -2.52 -6.07 -10.49
CA GLN A 49 -3.62 -7.01 -10.55
C GLN A 49 -4.48 -6.93 -9.28
N PRO A 50 -5.67 -7.57 -9.27
CA PRO A 50 -6.45 -7.73 -8.04
C PRO A 50 -5.64 -8.45 -6.94
N TRP A 51 -6.07 -8.26 -5.69
CA TRP A 51 -5.34 -8.66 -4.48
C TRP A 51 -4.74 -10.07 -4.51
N GLU A 52 -5.52 -11.07 -4.89
CA GLU A 52 -5.04 -12.46 -4.91
C GLU A 52 -3.91 -12.69 -5.91
N GLU A 53 -4.01 -12.11 -7.11
CA GLU A 53 -2.99 -12.27 -8.16
C GLU A 53 -1.73 -11.45 -7.85
N GLU A 54 -1.91 -10.29 -7.24
CA GLU A 54 -0.83 -9.42 -6.80
C GLU A 54 -0.03 -10.07 -5.66
N LEU A 55 -0.71 -10.69 -4.70
CA LEU A 55 -0.07 -11.50 -3.65
C LEU A 55 0.67 -12.72 -4.19
N LYS A 56 0.11 -13.42 -5.18
CA LYS A 56 0.81 -14.54 -5.84
C LYS A 56 2.10 -14.06 -6.48
N TRP A 57 2.06 -12.94 -7.18
CA TRP A 57 3.25 -12.33 -7.79
C TRP A 57 4.28 -11.93 -6.73
N LEU A 58 3.87 -11.23 -5.66
CA LEU A 58 4.74 -10.86 -4.54
C LEU A 58 5.39 -12.09 -3.88
N THR A 59 4.61 -13.14 -3.63
CA THR A 59 5.09 -14.40 -3.05
C THR A 59 6.11 -15.07 -3.97
N TYR A 60 5.87 -15.06 -5.28
CA TYR A 60 6.82 -15.57 -6.26
C TYR A 60 8.12 -14.77 -6.26
N GLN A 61 8.07 -13.43 -6.18
CA GLN A 61 9.27 -12.59 -6.07
C GLN A 61 10.05 -12.85 -4.78
N ALA A 62 9.35 -12.96 -3.64
CA ALA A 62 9.96 -13.24 -2.34
C ALA A 62 10.70 -14.59 -2.32
N ARG A 63 10.19 -15.60 -3.03
CA ARG A 63 10.81 -16.93 -3.13
C ARG A 63 12.12 -16.95 -3.92
N LYS A 64 12.34 -16.01 -4.83
CA LYS A 64 13.59 -15.93 -5.61
C LYS A 64 14.81 -15.64 -4.73
N LYS A 65 14.61 -15.08 -3.52
CA LYS A 65 15.63 -14.82 -2.46
C LYS A 65 16.92 -14.12 -2.93
N LYS A 66 16.92 -13.45 -4.09
CA LYS A 66 18.09 -12.77 -4.67
C LYS A 66 17.67 -11.52 -5.46
N GLY A 67 18.53 -10.50 -5.44
CA GLY A 67 18.40 -9.29 -6.25
C GLY A 67 17.08 -8.53 -5.99
N ILE A 68 16.41 -8.16 -7.08
CA ILE A 68 15.20 -7.32 -7.08
C ILE A 68 14.04 -7.92 -6.28
N GLY A 69 13.96 -9.25 -6.12
CA GLY A 69 12.88 -9.90 -5.35
C GLY A 69 12.87 -9.51 -3.87
N ASN A 70 14.05 -9.34 -3.25
CA ASN A 70 14.17 -8.89 -1.86
C ASN A 70 13.78 -7.41 -1.73
N ILE A 71 14.16 -6.58 -2.72
CA ILE A 71 13.81 -5.16 -2.77
C ILE A 71 12.29 -4.97 -2.90
N ILE A 72 11.66 -5.70 -3.83
CA ILE A 72 10.19 -5.71 -4.00
C ILE A 72 9.49 -6.10 -2.70
N SER A 73 9.97 -7.16 -2.03
CA SER A 73 9.37 -7.64 -0.78
C SER A 73 9.51 -6.62 0.36
N ALA A 74 10.68 -5.98 0.49
CA ALA A 74 10.92 -4.96 1.50
C ALA A 74 10.04 -3.72 1.26
N ILE A 75 9.99 -3.23 0.02
CA ILE A 75 9.17 -2.08 -0.36
C ILE A 75 7.69 -2.35 -0.14
N PHE A 76 7.23 -3.56 -0.47
CA PHE A 76 5.84 -3.95 -0.19
C PHE A 76 5.56 -3.94 1.32
N GLY A 77 6.46 -4.48 2.14
CA GLY A 77 6.34 -4.44 3.60
C GLY A 77 6.29 -3.00 4.16
N MET A 78 7.14 -2.10 3.65
CA MET A 78 7.13 -0.69 4.04
C MET A 78 5.84 0.03 3.60
N LEU A 79 5.33 -0.29 2.42
CA LEU A 79 4.05 0.23 1.94
C LEU A 79 2.89 -0.23 2.85
N LEU A 80 2.83 -1.53 3.18
CA LEU A 80 1.82 -2.08 4.10
C LEU A 80 1.86 -1.35 5.46
N TYR A 81 3.05 -1.18 6.01
CA TYR A 81 3.25 -0.47 7.28
C TYR A 81 2.79 0.99 7.20
N SER A 82 3.18 1.71 6.13
CA SER A 82 2.83 3.12 5.95
C SER A 82 1.32 3.32 5.83
N ILE A 83 0.64 2.46 5.05
CA ILE A 83 -0.82 2.48 4.91
C ILE A 83 -1.49 2.22 6.26
N TRP A 84 -1.04 1.21 7.00
CA TRP A 84 -1.58 0.87 8.32
C TRP A 84 -1.39 2.03 9.32
N ARG A 85 -0.20 2.63 9.34
CA ARG A 85 0.13 3.78 10.19
C ARG A 85 -0.79 4.96 9.90
N ASP A 86 -0.92 5.34 8.64
CA ASP A 86 -1.74 6.49 8.22
C ASP A 86 -3.22 6.26 8.47
N ARG A 87 -3.72 5.05 8.19
CA ARG A 87 -5.11 4.67 8.49
C ARG A 87 -5.42 4.82 9.98
N ASN A 88 -4.50 4.41 10.85
CA ASN A 88 -4.67 4.55 12.31
C ASN A 88 -4.53 6.00 12.78
N ALA A 89 -3.74 6.83 12.08
CA ALA A 89 -3.58 8.25 12.40
C ALA A 89 -4.84 9.06 12.08
N ILE A 90 -5.62 8.67 11.07
CA ILE A 90 -6.89 9.32 10.73
C ILE A 90 -7.90 9.23 11.88
N GLY A 91 -7.96 8.09 12.58
CA GLY A 91 -8.80 7.92 13.77
C GLY A 91 -8.40 8.85 14.94
N LEU A 92 -7.19 9.41 14.90
CA LEU A 92 -6.65 10.36 15.87
C LEU A 92 -6.69 11.83 15.37
N ASN A 93 -7.41 12.12 14.29
CA ASN A 93 -7.47 13.43 13.61
C ASN A 93 -6.14 13.96 13.05
N ASN A 94 -5.16 13.09 12.81
CA ASN A 94 -3.83 13.50 12.31
C ASN A 94 -3.73 13.60 10.77
N GLY A 95 -4.86 13.55 10.05
CA GLY A 95 -4.88 13.56 8.59
C GLY A 95 -4.26 12.31 7.96
N HIS A 96 -4.07 12.33 6.64
CA HIS A 96 -3.35 11.29 5.90
C HIS A 96 -2.15 11.90 5.16
N THR A 97 -1.07 11.14 5.04
CA THR A 97 0.11 11.55 4.29
C THR A 97 -0.23 11.55 2.80
N SER A 98 0.37 12.41 1.98
CA SER A 98 0.18 12.33 0.53
C SER A 98 0.86 11.08 -0.05
N ALA A 99 0.34 10.56 -1.17
CA ALA A 99 0.98 9.46 -1.90
C ALA A 99 2.44 9.78 -2.29
N GLU A 100 2.72 11.06 -2.59
CA GLU A 100 4.06 11.58 -2.85
C GLU A 100 5.00 11.44 -1.66
N GLN A 101 4.53 11.79 -0.46
CA GLN A 101 5.33 11.71 0.76
C GLN A 101 5.62 10.26 1.14
N ILE A 102 4.65 9.35 1.07
CA ILE A 102 4.89 7.91 1.32
C ILE A 102 5.89 7.36 0.31
N TYR A 103 5.76 7.71 -0.97
CA TYR A 103 6.72 7.29 -1.99
C TYR A 103 8.15 7.77 -1.67
N ARG A 104 8.32 9.05 -1.31
CA ARG A 104 9.63 9.62 -0.95
C ARG A 104 10.21 8.97 0.29
N GLU A 105 9.38 8.74 1.30
CA GLU A 105 9.78 8.04 2.53
C GLU A 105 10.32 6.65 2.20
N ILE A 106 9.54 5.82 1.50
CA ILE A 106 9.92 4.44 1.16
C ILE A 106 11.19 4.39 0.32
N THR A 107 11.28 5.26 -0.70
CA THR A 107 12.47 5.31 -1.57
C THR A 107 13.72 5.83 -0.85
N SER A 108 13.58 6.66 0.18
CA SER A 108 14.73 7.11 0.99
C SER A 108 15.41 5.98 1.78
N TYR A 109 14.67 4.94 2.13
CA TYR A 109 15.21 3.77 2.84
C TYR A 109 15.93 2.79 1.92
N ILE A 110 15.73 2.87 0.61
CA ILE A 110 16.24 1.88 -0.36
C ILE A 110 17.16 2.54 -1.37
N HIS A 111 18.42 2.12 -1.35
CA HIS A 111 19.41 2.55 -2.34
C HIS A 111 19.50 1.47 -3.43
N ILE A 112 18.82 1.70 -4.56
CA ILE A 112 19.02 0.89 -5.78
C ILE A 112 20.25 1.47 -6.49
N LYS A 113 21.30 0.65 -6.64
CA LYS A 113 22.48 0.99 -7.43
C LYS A 113 22.21 0.85 -8.91
#